data_AF-A0A953D5B8-F1
#
_entry.id   AF-A0A953D5B8-F1
#
_cell.length_a   1.000
_cell.length_b   1.000
_cell.length_c   1.000
_cell.angle_alpha   90.00
_cell.angle_beta   90.00
_cell.angle_gamma   90.00
#
_symmetry.space_group_name_H-M   'P 1'
#
loop_
_entity.id
_entity.type
_entity.pdbx_description
1 polymer ?
#
loop_
_entity_poly.entity_id
_entity_poly.type
_entity_poly.pdbx_seq_one_letter_code
_entity_poly.pdbx_strand_id
1 'polypeptide(L)'
;MTSTSLRTLFGLTLALLGFAKANAQAQINIDWSNLSAVTFSGTGSNALVNQTGSNLDTIILVGFFSHDTDSNVGFGDFANPATLGDHNQQGTYNLLQVFDQITSASYVDLLINSSADEATVDFSTSAAAFTGASVWDLSSATFTHGAVANYLPALGASGNILFRDQVIGTWTVTGQGSAVPEPSVYALLFGCSALGFIIWRRKHALSAVRSRVL
;
A
#
# COMPACT_ATOMS: atom_id res chain seq x y z
N MET A 1 -13.94 -42.42 19.47
CA MET A 1 -13.38 -41.07 19.28
C MET A 1 -13.97 -40.16 20.35
N THR A 2 -13.17 -39.69 21.29
CA THR A 2 -13.62 -38.84 22.40
C THR A 2 -13.79 -37.39 21.92
N SER A 3 -14.84 -36.71 22.37
CA SER A 3 -15.27 -35.35 21.96
C SER A 3 -14.19 -34.27 22.15
N THR A 4 -13.14 -34.57 22.91
CA THR A 4 -12.03 -33.68 23.23
C THR A 4 -11.14 -33.36 22.03
N SER A 5 -10.94 -34.30 21.10
CA SER A 5 -10.03 -34.12 19.95
C SER A 5 -10.59 -33.22 18.85
N LEU A 6 -11.92 -33.14 18.73
CA LEU A 6 -12.59 -32.29 17.74
C LEU A 6 -12.54 -30.81 18.15
N ARG A 7 -12.65 -30.53 19.47
CA ARG A 7 -12.61 -29.18 20.03
C ARG A 7 -11.23 -28.53 19.93
N THR A 8 -10.15 -29.29 20.10
CA THR A 8 -8.77 -28.79 19.95
C THR A 8 -8.46 -28.43 18.50
N LEU A 9 -8.97 -29.21 17.53
CA LEU A 9 -8.75 -28.96 16.11
C LEU A 9 -9.50 -27.70 15.66
N PHE A 10 -10.76 -27.53 16.07
CA PHE A 10 -11.54 -26.32 15.77
C PHE A 10 -10.91 -25.06 16.39
N GLY A 11 -10.45 -25.12 17.65
CA GLY A 11 -9.78 -24.00 18.31
C GLY A 11 -8.47 -23.58 17.64
N LEU A 12 -7.67 -24.54 17.17
CA LEU A 12 -6.40 -24.25 16.49
C LEU A 12 -6.63 -23.64 15.09
N THR A 13 -7.65 -24.10 14.37
CA THR A 13 -8.01 -23.58 13.04
C THR A 13 -8.58 -22.16 13.12
N LEU A 14 -9.39 -21.88 14.16
CA LEU A 14 -9.92 -20.54 14.41
C LEU A 14 -8.82 -19.56 14.87
N ALA A 15 -7.85 -20.04 15.66
CA ALA A 15 -6.69 -19.24 16.05
C ALA A 15 -5.81 -18.89 14.84
N LEU A 16 -5.50 -19.86 13.97
CA LEU A 16 -4.66 -19.63 12.77
C LEU A 16 -5.31 -18.67 11.75
N LEU A 17 -6.64 -18.63 11.65
CA LEU A 17 -7.36 -17.67 10.81
C LEU A 17 -7.35 -16.24 11.39
N GLY A 18 -7.10 -16.08 12.69
CA GLY A 18 -7.06 -14.78 13.37
C GLY A 18 -5.70 -14.08 13.36
N PHE A 19 -4.60 -14.78 13.05
CA PHE A 19 -3.24 -14.25 13.22
C PHE A 19 -2.58 -13.65 11.96
N ALA A 20 -3.27 -13.58 10.82
CA ALA A 20 -2.64 -13.13 9.58
C ALA A 20 -3.46 -12.10 8.79
N LYS A 21 -3.94 -11.06 9.48
CA LYS A 21 -3.82 -9.72 8.90
C LYS A 21 -2.69 -9.05 9.66
N ALA A 22 -1.45 -9.27 9.21
CA ALA A 22 -0.44 -8.24 9.45
C ALA A 22 -1.09 -6.96 8.94
N ASN A 23 -1.29 -5.97 9.81
CA ASN A 23 -1.80 -4.67 9.41
C ASN A 23 -0.73 -4.08 8.48
N ALA A 24 -0.83 -4.41 7.20
CA ALA A 24 -0.02 -3.83 6.17
C ALA A 24 -0.27 -2.32 6.26
N GLN A 25 0.83 -1.58 6.33
CA GLN A 25 0.80 -0.13 6.40
C GLN A 25 0.28 0.43 5.06
N ALA A 26 -0.54 1.47 5.13
CA ALA A 26 -0.99 2.22 3.96
C ALA A 26 0.21 2.54 3.06
N GLN A 27 0.11 2.14 1.79
CA GLN A 27 1.20 2.33 0.84
C GLN A 27 0.70 2.82 -0.50
N ILE A 28 1.42 3.79 -1.08
CA ILE A 28 1.28 4.20 -2.48
C ILE A 28 2.46 3.63 -3.27
N ASN A 29 2.17 2.80 -4.25
CA ASN A 29 3.15 2.27 -5.21
C ASN A 29 3.24 3.18 -6.42
N ILE A 30 4.46 3.52 -6.81
CA ILE A 30 4.74 4.49 -7.86
C ILE A 30 5.57 3.80 -8.94
N ASP A 31 4.99 3.66 -10.13
CA ASP A 31 5.68 3.13 -11.31
C ASP A 31 5.89 4.25 -12.32
N TRP A 32 7.14 4.68 -12.49
CA TRP A 32 7.55 5.67 -13.48
C TRP A 32 8.34 5.07 -14.65
N SER A 33 8.32 3.74 -14.83
CA SER A 33 9.00 3.04 -15.94
C SER A 33 8.60 3.57 -17.32
N ASN A 34 7.39 4.14 -17.44
CA ASN A 34 6.96 4.93 -18.58
C ASN A 34 6.57 6.34 -18.13
N LEU A 35 7.33 7.35 -18.53
CA LEU A 35 7.05 8.74 -18.20
C LEU A 35 5.74 9.26 -18.81
N SER A 36 5.24 8.67 -19.90
CA SER A 36 3.94 9.05 -20.46
C SER A 36 2.74 8.44 -19.71
N ALA A 37 3.01 7.59 -18.70
CA ALA A 37 1.99 6.85 -17.96
C ALA A 37 2.48 6.48 -16.56
N VAL A 38 2.97 7.46 -15.81
CA VAL A 38 3.41 7.27 -14.42
C VAL A 38 2.22 6.92 -13.55
N THR A 39 2.28 5.77 -12.89
CA THR A 39 1.14 5.22 -12.15
C THR A 39 1.36 5.34 -10.65
N PHE A 40 0.39 5.91 -9.93
CA PHE A 40 0.32 5.91 -8.47
C PHE A 40 -0.85 5.03 -8.05
N SER A 41 -0.59 3.97 -7.28
CA SER A 41 -1.60 2.98 -6.89
C SER A 41 -1.63 2.74 -5.39
N GLY A 42 -2.82 2.74 -4.81
CA GLY A 42 -3.03 2.39 -3.40
C GLY A 42 -3.02 0.88 -3.19
N THR A 43 -2.38 0.40 -2.12
CA THR A 43 -2.30 -1.03 -1.81
C THR A 43 -3.54 -1.59 -1.11
N GLY A 44 -4.52 -0.75 -0.75
CA GLY A 44 -5.69 -1.17 0.04
C GLY A 44 -5.40 -1.44 1.51
N SER A 45 -4.19 -1.13 1.97
CA SER A 45 -3.74 -1.23 3.35
C SER A 45 -4.29 -0.13 4.26
N ASN A 46 -4.35 -0.37 5.57
CA ASN A 46 -4.93 0.57 6.52
C ASN A 46 -3.95 1.69 6.89
N ALA A 47 -4.48 2.86 7.29
CA ALA A 47 -3.64 3.96 7.75
C ALA A 47 -2.91 3.61 9.05
N LEU A 48 -1.77 4.27 9.30
CA LEU A 48 -1.05 4.14 10.58
C LEU A 48 -1.78 4.77 11.75
N VAL A 49 -2.52 5.84 11.49
CA VAL A 49 -3.23 6.64 12.49
C VAL A 49 -4.62 6.95 11.98
N ASN A 50 -5.56 7.17 12.90
CA ASN A 50 -6.86 7.71 12.54
C ASN A 50 -6.71 9.22 12.32
N GLN A 51 -7.15 9.73 11.17
CA GLN A 51 -7.05 11.14 10.85
C GLN A 51 -8.17 11.56 9.90
N THR A 52 -8.85 12.65 10.25
CA THR A 52 -9.91 13.24 9.44
C THR A 52 -9.51 14.62 8.94
N GLY A 53 -9.96 14.96 7.75
CA GLY A 53 -9.69 16.24 7.11
C GLY A 53 -10.61 16.50 5.94
N SER A 54 -10.26 17.52 5.18
CA SER A 54 -10.86 17.84 3.91
C SER A 54 -10.13 17.09 2.78
N ASN A 55 -10.81 16.79 1.68
CA ASN A 55 -10.15 16.34 0.45
C ASN A 55 -9.29 17.44 -0.19
N LEU A 56 -9.49 18.69 0.20
CA LEU A 56 -8.61 19.82 -0.13
C LEU A 56 -7.32 19.81 0.69
N ASP A 57 -7.26 19.04 1.79
CA ASP A 57 -6.00 18.83 2.51
C ASP A 57 -5.06 17.99 1.64
N THR A 58 -3.80 18.43 1.55
CA THR A 58 -2.81 17.82 0.68
C THR A 58 -2.26 16.52 1.25
N ILE A 59 -2.12 15.50 0.41
CA ILE A 59 -1.29 14.33 0.68
C ILE A 59 0.13 14.64 0.26
N ILE A 60 1.09 14.49 1.17
CA ILE A 60 2.48 14.86 0.94
C ILE A 60 3.33 13.59 0.92
N LEU A 61 3.97 13.31 -0.21
CA LEU A 61 5.01 12.29 -0.30
C LEU A 61 6.34 12.94 0.06
N VAL A 62 6.78 12.69 1.29
CA VAL A 62 7.95 13.35 1.86
C VAL A 62 9.22 12.88 1.15
N GLY A 63 10.02 13.84 0.71
CA GLY A 63 11.32 13.63 0.07
C GLY A 63 11.23 12.80 -1.20
N PHE A 64 10.18 12.99 -2.00
CA PHE A 64 9.96 12.24 -3.22
C PHE A 64 11.04 12.51 -4.27
N PHE A 65 11.40 13.79 -4.50
CA PHE A 65 12.45 14.13 -5.45
C PHE A 65 13.81 14.12 -4.78
N SER A 66 14.82 13.65 -5.51
CA SER A 66 16.17 13.42 -4.98
C SER A 66 16.97 14.70 -4.74
N HIS A 67 16.65 15.80 -5.41
CA HIS A 67 17.38 17.07 -5.37
C HIS A 67 16.41 18.26 -5.35
N ASP A 68 16.96 19.44 -5.00
CA ASP A 68 16.29 20.72 -5.11
C ASP A 68 15.78 20.92 -6.55
N THR A 69 14.47 21.02 -6.67
CA THR A 69 13.76 21.32 -7.90
C THR A 69 13.14 22.68 -7.72
N ASP A 70 12.90 23.41 -8.79
CA ASP A 70 12.24 24.70 -8.68
C ASP A 70 10.92 24.59 -7.91
N SER A 71 10.78 25.47 -6.93
CA SER A 71 9.59 25.57 -6.10
C SER A 71 8.38 25.84 -7.00
N ASN A 72 7.29 25.06 -6.84
CA ASN A 72 5.99 25.23 -7.49
C ASN A 72 5.90 24.85 -8.98
N VAL A 73 6.35 23.65 -9.35
CA VAL A 73 5.96 23.04 -10.64
C VAL A 73 4.66 22.27 -10.48
N GLY A 74 3.61 22.76 -11.14
CA GLY A 74 2.38 21.97 -11.34
C GLY A 74 2.57 21.02 -12.51
N PHE A 75 2.35 19.73 -12.30
CA PHE A 75 2.23 18.80 -13.41
C PHE A 75 0.80 18.91 -13.94
N GLY A 76 0.66 19.15 -15.25
CA GLY A 76 -0.61 19.44 -15.91
C GLY A 76 -1.64 18.29 -15.85
N ASP A 77 -2.74 18.49 -16.58
CA ASP A 77 -3.93 17.64 -16.52
C ASP A 77 -3.69 16.15 -16.86
N PHE A 78 -4.47 15.31 -16.19
CA PHE A 78 -4.55 13.85 -16.27
C PHE A 78 -4.65 13.29 -17.68
N ALA A 79 -3.99 12.16 -17.90
CA ALA A 79 -4.20 11.34 -19.09
C ALA A 79 -5.49 10.48 -19.02
N ASN A 80 -6.10 10.30 -17.84
CA ASN A 80 -7.29 9.44 -17.61
C ASN A 80 -8.03 9.83 -16.32
N PRO A 81 -9.32 9.45 -16.14
CA PRO A 81 -10.01 9.68 -14.86
C PRO A 81 -9.27 8.95 -13.73
N ALA A 82 -8.76 9.71 -12.77
CA ALA A 82 -8.11 9.16 -11.59
C ALA A 82 -9.11 8.35 -10.76
N THR A 83 -8.67 7.22 -10.21
CA THR A 83 -9.45 6.42 -9.24
C THR A 83 -8.72 6.28 -7.92
N LEU A 84 -7.54 6.91 -7.80
CA LEU A 84 -6.81 6.99 -6.56
C LEU A 84 -7.61 7.87 -5.60
N GLY A 85 -8.09 7.28 -4.52
CA GLY A 85 -8.90 7.96 -3.53
C GLY A 85 -8.79 7.32 -2.16
N ASP A 86 -9.40 7.97 -1.18
CA ASP A 86 -9.58 7.44 0.17
C ASP A 86 -10.55 6.24 0.17
N HIS A 87 -10.77 5.63 1.34
CA HIS A 87 -11.66 4.47 1.47
C HIS A 87 -13.09 4.75 0.99
N ASN A 88 -13.55 6.01 1.08
CA ASN A 88 -14.88 6.42 0.67
C ASN A 88 -14.93 6.96 -0.77
N GLN A 89 -13.79 7.05 -1.46
CA GLN A 89 -13.69 7.64 -2.80
C GLN A 89 -14.31 9.05 -2.87
N GLN A 90 -14.26 9.79 -1.76
CA GLN A 90 -14.81 11.14 -1.65
C GLN A 90 -13.79 12.20 -2.11
N GLY A 91 -12.50 11.87 -2.04
CA GLY A 91 -11.43 12.63 -2.69
C GLY A 91 -10.84 11.81 -3.83
N THR A 92 -11.16 12.14 -5.08
CA THR A 92 -10.37 11.64 -6.21
C THR A 92 -9.12 12.51 -6.32
N TYR A 93 -7.97 11.93 -5.99
CA TYR A 93 -6.70 12.64 -6.02
C TYR A 93 -6.26 12.85 -7.46
N ASN A 94 -6.40 14.10 -7.90
CA ASN A 94 -6.22 14.52 -9.27
C ASN A 94 -5.60 15.93 -9.35
N LEU A 95 -4.57 16.19 -8.56
CA LEU A 95 -3.62 17.27 -8.88
C LEU A 95 -2.25 16.92 -8.32
N LEU A 96 -1.21 17.00 -9.15
CA LEU A 96 0.16 16.69 -8.75
C LEU A 96 0.98 17.97 -8.79
N GLN A 97 1.56 18.33 -7.66
CA GLN A 97 2.33 19.55 -7.50
C GLN A 97 3.65 19.25 -6.82
N VAL A 98 4.68 19.96 -7.24
CA VAL A 98 5.96 20.00 -6.56
C VAL A 98 5.99 21.21 -5.66
N PHE A 99 6.22 20.98 -4.36
CA PHE A 99 6.37 22.08 -3.42
C PHE A 99 7.70 21.95 -2.70
N ASP A 100 8.47 23.02 -2.78
CA ASP A 100 9.74 23.12 -2.07
C ASP A 100 9.46 23.21 -0.56
N GLN A 101 9.89 22.19 0.16
CA GLN A 101 10.07 22.16 1.62
C GLN A 101 8.84 22.49 2.46
N ILE A 102 7.96 21.50 2.66
CA ILE A 102 7.09 21.51 3.85
C ILE A 102 7.88 21.02 5.08
N THR A 103 8.84 20.09 4.90
CA THR A 103 9.39 19.32 6.04
C THR A 103 10.92 19.25 6.22
N SER A 104 11.80 19.44 5.22
CA SER A 104 13.27 19.45 5.45
C SER A 104 14.15 20.02 4.32
N ALA A 105 15.29 20.63 4.69
CA ALA A 105 16.16 21.48 3.86
C ALA A 105 16.96 20.83 2.71
N SER A 106 16.63 19.63 2.21
CA SER A 106 17.41 18.97 1.15
C SER A 106 16.63 18.09 0.19
N TYR A 107 15.33 17.91 0.40
CA TYR A 107 14.48 17.11 -0.48
C TYR A 107 13.22 17.89 -0.83
N VAL A 108 12.68 17.63 -2.02
CA VAL A 108 11.43 18.23 -2.46
C VAL A 108 10.30 17.24 -2.35
N ASP A 109 9.21 17.69 -1.73
CA ASP A 109 8.03 16.90 -1.45
C ASP A 109 7.10 16.88 -2.68
N LEU A 110 6.43 15.74 -2.92
CA LEU A 110 5.40 15.64 -3.94
C LEU A 110 4.02 15.76 -3.30
N LEU A 111 3.25 16.74 -3.75
CA LEU A 111 1.91 17.02 -3.26
C LEU A 111 0.89 16.37 -4.19
N ILE A 112 -0.02 15.59 -3.61
CA ILE A 112 -1.16 15.02 -4.29
C ILE A 112 -2.41 15.67 -3.68
N ASN A 113 -3.16 16.41 -4.50
CA ASN A 113 -4.39 17.10 -4.08
C ASN A 113 -5.61 16.54 -4.80
N SER A 114 -6.80 16.80 -4.25
CA SER A 114 -8.08 16.64 -4.93
C SER A 114 -8.51 17.98 -5.54
N SER A 115 -9.10 17.95 -6.72
CA SER A 115 -9.77 19.09 -7.36
C SER A 115 -11.29 19.02 -7.21
N ALA A 116 -11.82 18.02 -6.50
CA ALA A 116 -13.25 17.87 -6.25
C ALA A 116 -13.76 18.91 -5.24
N ASP A 117 -15.08 19.10 -5.20
CA ASP A 117 -15.73 19.90 -4.16
C ASP A 117 -15.35 19.40 -2.77
N GLU A 118 -15.34 20.31 -1.79
CA GLU A 118 -14.93 20.01 -0.41
C GLU A 118 -15.72 18.81 0.15
N ALA A 119 -15.01 17.72 0.40
CA ALA A 119 -15.54 16.48 0.96
C ALA A 119 -14.68 16.04 2.14
N THR A 120 -15.26 15.29 3.07
CA THR A 120 -14.50 14.78 4.22
C THR A 120 -13.69 13.56 3.82
N VAL A 121 -12.39 13.61 4.06
CA VAL A 121 -11.49 12.45 3.94
C VAL A 121 -11.23 11.90 5.33
N ASP A 122 -11.31 10.58 5.45
CA ASP A 122 -11.01 9.87 6.70
C ASP A 122 -10.03 8.72 6.45
N PHE A 123 -8.87 8.82 7.10
CA PHE A 123 -7.87 7.78 7.17
C PHE A 123 -8.07 7.02 8.47
N SER A 124 -8.29 5.71 8.39
CA SER A 124 -8.50 4.87 9.56
C SER A 124 -7.51 3.72 9.64
N THR A 125 -7.15 3.34 10.87
CA THR A 125 -6.41 2.10 11.15
C THR A 125 -7.24 0.85 10.90
N SER A 126 -8.53 1.00 10.59
CA SER A 126 -9.50 -0.09 10.37
C SER A 126 -10.02 -0.21 8.93
N ALA A 127 -9.70 0.74 8.06
CA ALA A 127 -10.15 0.78 6.67
C ALA A 127 -8.99 1.13 5.73
N ALA A 128 -9.11 0.76 4.46
CA ALA A 128 -8.07 0.98 3.44
C ALA A 128 -7.79 2.46 3.24
N ALA A 129 -6.58 2.95 3.54
CA ALA A 129 -6.24 4.36 3.42
C ALA A 129 -6.31 4.87 1.98
N PHE A 130 -5.77 4.10 1.04
CA PHE A 130 -5.75 4.42 -0.38
C PHE A 130 -6.26 3.24 -1.19
N THR A 131 -7.14 3.52 -2.14
CA THR A 131 -7.68 2.54 -3.09
C THR A 131 -7.60 3.09 -4.50
N GLY A 132 -7.58 2.19 -5.50
CA GLY A 132 -7.51 2.55 -6.91
C GLY A 132 -6.13 3.03 -7.37
N ALA A 133 -6.10 3.69 -8.52
CA ALA A 133 -4.88 4.21 -9.14
C ALA A 133 -5.12 5.50 -9.95
N SER A 134 -4.07 6.29 -10.10
CA SER A 134 -4.01 7.45 -10.99
C SER A 134 -2.82 7.32 -11.94
N VAL A 135 -3.00 7.78 -13.18
CA VAL A 135 -1.98 7.70 -14.25
C VAL A 135 -1.70 9.11 -14.76
N TRP A 136 -0.42 9.46 -14.83
CA TRP A 136 0.06 10.81 -15.11
C TRP A 136 1.03 10.80 -16.28
N ASP A 137 0.86 11.74 -17.20
CA ASP A 137 1.86 11.99 -18.23
C ASP A 137 2.88 13.02 -17.71
N LEU A 138 4.06 12.54 -17.35
CA LEU A 138 5.21 13.35 -16.95
C LEU A 138 6.25 13.46 -18.08
N SER A 139 5.95 12.99 -19.29
CA SER A 139 6.93 12.92 -20.39
C SER A 139 7.40 14.29 -20.87
N SER A 140 6.53 15.30 -20.79
CA SER A 140 6.86 16.70 -21.12
C SER A 140 7.21 17.55 -19.91
N ALA A 141 7.22 16.99 -18.70
CA ALA A 141 7.45 17.76 -17.49
C ALA A 141 8.94 18.12 -17.34
N THR A 142 9.21 19.40 -17.12
CA THR A 142 10.56 19.96 -16.98
C THR A 142 10.64 20.81 -15.72
N PHE A 143 11.73 20.66 -14.98
CA PHE A 143 12.21 21.62 -14.01
C PHE A 143 13.14 22.63 -14.71
N THR A 144 13.43 23.78 -14.10
CA THR A 144 14.36 24.80 -14.64
C THR A 144 15.72 24.19 -14.97
N HIS A 145 16.12 23.16 -14.22
CA HIS A 145 17.43 22.53 -14.34
C HIS A 145 17.44 21.23 -15.18
N GLY A 146 16.30 20.80 -15.76
CA GLY A 146 16.25 19.65 -16.65
C GLY A 146 14.91 18.92 -16.72
N ALA A 147 14.88 17.80 -17.44
CA ALA A 147 13.70 16.94 -17.51
C ALA A 147 13.39 16.32 -16.13
N VAL A 148 12.09 16.18 -15.79
CA VAL A 148 11.62 15.56 -14.53
C VAL A 148 12.26 14.19 -14.28
N ALA A 149 12.55 13.44 -15.35
CA ALA A 149 13.15 12.12 -15.33
C ALA A 149 14.47 12.05 -14.53
N ASN A 150 15.23 13.15 -14.50
CA ASN A 150 16.51 13.23 -13.81
C ASN A 150 16.37 13.37 -12.28
N TYR A 151 15.16 13.69 -11.80
CA TYR A 151 14.88 13.98 -10.39
C TYR A 151 13.98 12.92 -9.75
N LEU A 152 13.45 12.00 -10.56
CA LEU A 152 12.62 10.92 -10.05
C LEU A 152 13.43 10.00 -9.12
N PRO A 153 12.81 9.54 -8.03
CA PRO A 153 13.47 8.66 -7.07
C PRO A 153 13.86 7.32 -7.70
N ALA A 154 15.00 6.77 -7.30
CA ALA A 154 15.49 5.48 -7.78
C ALA A 154 14.51 4.32 -7.49
N LEU A 155 14.61 3.22 -8.24
CA LEU A 155 13.82 2.02 -7.96
C LEU A 155 14.03 1.52 -6.53
N GLY A 156 12.93 1.19 -5.84
CA GLY A 156 12.95 0.77 -4.44
C GLY A 156 13.10 1.91 -3.43
N ALA A 157 13.25 3.16 -3.89
CA ALA A 157 13.17 4.32 -3.00
C ALA A 157 11.81 4.36 -2.29
N SER A 158 11.81 4.85 -1.06
CA SER A 158 10.61 4.94 -0.23
C SER A 158 10.69 6.11 0.72
N GLY A 159 9.52 6.55 1.18
CA GLY A 159 9.42 7.64 2.15
C GLY A 159 8.05 7.65 2.83
N ASN A 160 7.83 8.66 3.66
CA ASN A 160 6.60 8.80 4.42
C ASN A 160 5.52 9.51 3.60
N ILE A 161 4.27 9.14 3.87
CA ILE A 161 3.09 9.89 3.41
C ILE A 161 2.56 10.68 4.60
N LEU A 162 2.47 12.01 4.46
CA LEU A 162 1.84 12.88 5.44
C LEU A 162 0.45 13.31 4.99
N PHE A 163 -0.43 13.46 5.98
CA PHE A 163 -1.69 14.16 5.87
C PHE A 163 -1.93 14.98 7.14
N ARG A 164 -2.06 16.30 6.99
CA ARG A 164 -2.15 17.26 8.12
C ARG A 164 -1.09 16.99 9.21
N ASP A 165 0.18 16.96 8.78
CA ASP A 165 1.36 16.74 9.63
C ASP A 165 1.47 15.37 10.32
N GLN A 166 0.59 14.42 10.00
CA GLN A 166 0.63 13.06 10.54
C GLN A 166 1.10 12.07 9.49
N VAL A 167 1.99 11.16 9.89
CA VAL A 167 2.40 10.03 9.03
C VAL A 167 1.25 9.03 8.96
N ILE A 168 0.61 8.94 7.81
CA ILE A 168 -0.52 8.02 7.57
C ILE A 168 -0.11 6.74 6.85
N GLY A 169 1.05 6.73 6.17
CA GLY A 169 1.52 5.63 5.35
C GLY A 169 2.92 5.83 4.81
N THR A 170 3.30 5.01 3.83
CA THR A 170 4.57 5.09 3.10
C THR A 170 4.35 5.11 1.60
N TRP A 171 5.27 5.68 0.84
CA TRP A 171 5.29 5.52 -0.61
C TRP A 171 6.52 4.71 -1.01
N THR A 172 6.43 4.01 -2.13
CA THR A 172 7.53 3.23 -2.67
C THR A 172 7.56 3.30 -4.20
N VAL A 173 8.75 3.46 -4.77
CA VAL A 173 8.96 3.31 -6.21
C VAL A 173 9.03 1.83 -6.55
N THR A 174 8.00 1.35 -7.23
CA THR A 174 7.94 0.00 -7.78
C THR A 174 8.38 0.08 -9.24
N GLY A 175 9.50 -0.57 -9.56
CA GLY A 175 9.84 -0.80 -10.96
C GLY A 175 8.80 -1.70 -11.63
N GLN A 176 8.75 -1.67 -12.95
CA GLN A 176 7.87 -2.52 -13.74
C GLN A 176 7.98 -3.98 -13.26
N GLY A 177 6.91 -4.48 -12.64
CA GLY A 177 6.84 -5.89 -12.21
C GLY A 177 7.39 -6.22 -10.81
N SER A 178 7.61 -5.27 -9.90
CA SER A 178 7.74 -5.66 -8.49
C SER A 178 6.35 -6.11 -8.01
N ALA A 179 6.11 -7.41 -8.03
CA ALA A 179 4.88 -8.00 -7.53
C ALA A 179 4.59 -7.41 -6.14
N VAL A 180 3.42 -6.76 -5.99
CA VAL A 180 2.85 -6.46 -4.68
C VAL A 180 2.93 -7.76 -3.89
N PRO A 181 3.49 -7.79 -2.66
CA PRO A 181 3.61 -9.03 -1.92
C PRO A 181 2.23 -9.68 -1.82
N GLU A 182 2.03 -10.75 -2.61
CA GLU A 182 0.83 -11.55 -2.47
C GLU A 182 0.79 -12.05 -1.02
N PRO A 183 -0.41 -12.21 -0.42
CA PRO A 183 -0.54 -12.74 0.93
C PRO A 183 0.37 -13.96 1.08
N SER A 184 1.29 -13.87 2.05
CA SER A 184 2.58 -14.56 1.98
C SER A 184 2.45 -16.01 1.48
N VAL A 185 3.16 -16.35 0.41
CA VAL A 185 3.32 -17.73 -0.07
C VAL A 185 3.75 -18.66 1.08
N TYR A 186 4.46 -18.11 2.07
CA TYR A 186 4.77 -18.76 3.33
C TYR A 186 3.53 -19.21 4.11
N ALA A 187 2.49 -18.37 4.26
CA ALA A 187 1.23 -18.77 4.90
C ALA A 187 0.55 -19.93 4.16
N LEU A 188 0.60 -19.95 2.83
CA LEU A 188 0.08 -21.06 2.03
C LEU A 188 0.89 -22.35 2.24
N LEU A 189 2.22 -22.25 2.21
CA LEU A 189 3.12 -23.39 2.45
C LEU A 189 2.98 -23.95 3.88
N PHE A 190 2.90 -23.07 4.89
CA PHE A 190 2.66 -23.49 6.27
C PHE A 190 1.27 -24.09 6.45
N GLY A 191 0.24 -23.53 5.81
CA GLY A 191 -1.11 -24.09 5.78
C GLY A 191 -1.15 -25.50 5.18
N CYS A 192 -0.54 -25.70 4.00
CA CYS A 192 -0.45 -27.00 3.35
C CYS A 192 0.36 -28.01 4.18
N SER A 193 1.47 -27.58 4.78
CA SER A 193 2.31 -28.43 5.64
C SER A 193 1.56 -28.87 6.91
N ALA A 194 0.82 -27.97 7.54
CA ALA A 194 -0.01 -28.27 8.70
C ALA A 194 -1.11 -29.29 8.37
N LEU A 195 -1.80 -29.11 7.23
CA LEU A 195 -2.80 -30.07 6.75
C LEU A 195 -2.20 -31.46 6.48
N GLY A 196 -1.03 -31.50 5.83
CA GLY A 196 -0.29 -32.74 5.57
C GLY A 196 0.06 -33.49 6.86
N PHE A 197 0.56 -32.76 7.87
CA PHE A 197 0.90 -33.32 9.17
C PHE A 197 -0.33 -33.91 9.90
N ILE A 198 -1.49 -33.23 9.84
CA ILE A 198 -2.75 -33.72 10.42
C ILE A 198 -3.20 -35.03 9.77
N ILE A 199 -3.13 -35.12 8.43
CA ILE A 199 -3.51 -36.33 7.68
C ILE A 199 -2.58 -37.49 8.01
N TRP A 200 -1.27 -37.25 8.06
CA TRP A 200 -0.26 -38.25 8.40
C TRP A 200 -0.49 -38.83 9.80
N ARG A 201 -0.68 -37.95 10.80
CA ARG A 201 -0.94 -38.35 12.18
C ARG A 201 -2.21 -39.21 12.32
N ARG A 202 -3.28 -38.89 11.58
CA ARG A 202 -4.52 -39.69 11.55
C ARG A 202 -4.29 -41.09 11.01
N LYS A 203 -3.52 -41.24 9.92
CA LYS A 203 -3.21 -42.55 9.34
C LYS A 203 -2.43 -43.43 10.33
N HIS A 204 -1.42 -42.88 11.00
CA HIS A 204 -0.63 -43.65 11.98
C HIS A 204 -1.43 -44.04 13.23
N ALA A 205 -2.31 -43.18 13.72
CA ALA A 205 -3.18 -43.50 14.85
C ALA A 205 -4.15 -44.66 14.54
N LEU A 206 -4.67 -44.72 13.30
CA LEU A 206 -5.57 -45.81 12.87
C LEU A 206 -4.82 -47.13 12.67
N SER A 207 -3.59 -47.10 12.15
CA SER A 207 -2.75 -48.30 12.00
C SER A 207 -2.37 -48.93 13.34
N ALA A 208 -2.07 -48.12 14.36
CA ALA A 208 -1.72 -48.60 15.70
C ALA A 208 -2.90 -49.25 16.46
N VAL A 209 -4.15 -48.90 16.11
CA VAL A 209 -5.35 -49.55 16.68
C VAL A 209 -5.59 -50.91 16.03
N ARG A 210 -5.30 -51.06 14.72
CA ARG A 210 -5.44 -52.33 14.01
C ARG A 210 -4.47 -53.41 14.47
N SER A 211 -3.27 -53.05 14.93
CA SER A 211 -2.27 -54.01 15.41
C SER A 211 -2.51 -54.51 16.84
N ARG A 212 -3.59 -54.10 17.52
CA ARG A 212 -3.96 -54.57 18.88
C ARG A 212 -5.17 -55.51 18.89
N VAL A 213 -5.70 -55.88 17.72
CA VAL A 213 -6.90 -56.73 17.57
C VAL A 213 -6.54 -58.13 17.05
N LEU A 214 -5.24 -58.45 16.96
CA LEU A 214 -4.70 -59.78 16.71
C LEU A 214 -3.85 -60.19 17.92
#